data_AF-A0A0C9QP67-F1
#
_entry.id   AF-A0A0C9QP67-F1
#
_cell.length_a   1.000
_cell.length_b   1.000
_cell.length_c   1.000
_cell.angle_alpha   90.00
_cell.angle_beta   90.00
_cell.angle_gamma   90.00
#
_symmetry.space_group_name_H-M   'P 1'
#
loop_
_entity.id
_entity.type
_entity.pdbx_description
1 polymer ?
#
loop_
_entity_poly.entity_id
_entity_poly.type
_entity_poly.pdbx_seq_one_letter_code
_entity_poly.pdbx_strand_id
1 'polypeptide(L)'
;SYVSRSILLKGQMRYLEDIKAIIFLCSPLINSLDELGDMGIYLNDLNPHGLSREMVLTGWQHCGRLEMMFEREEQRSEELENSYALLDRWKNRSEELLYTMIPQTVADRLRAGVSPLSTCESFESITVLFCELCDFDSSTIEEAMDIVSSMNAVFTFFDSLMDEFKVYKVETVGRVYMAASGAPDRTKNHARNIADVSLQLITRVRSLQLPSGVAIQIRIGEQLTGK
;
A
#
# COMPACT_ATOMS: atom_id res chain seq x y z
N SER A 1 16.53 -36.03 46.29
CA SER A 1 17.09 -35.02 47.20
C SER A 1 15.94 -34.29 47.87
N TYR A 2 15.74 -34.45 49.17
CA TYR A 2 14.69 -33.72 49.90
C TYR A 2 15.13 -32.26 50.02
N VAL A 3 14.52 -31.36 49.25
CA VAL A 3 14.67 -29.93 49.46
C VAL A 3 14.01 -29.62 50.81
N SER A 4 14.79 -29.17 51.79
CA SER A 4 14.27 -28.72 53.08
C SER A 4 13.36 -27.52 52.85
N ARG A 5 12.05 -27.72 52.90
CA ARG A 5 11.05 -26.64 52.82
C ARG A 5 11.11 -25.85 54.12
N SER A 6 11.45 -24.57 54.03
CA SER A 6 11.48 -23.65 55.17
C SER A 6 10.43 -22.57 55.02
N ILE A 7 9.55 -22.42 56.01
CA ILE A 7 8.50 -21.39 56.01
C ILE A 7 8.91 -20.29 56.98
N LEU A 8 8.89 -19.05 56.53
CA LEU A 8 9.12 -17.89 57.39
C LEU A 8 7.79 -17.40 57.97
N LEU A 9 7.63 -17.55 59.28
CA LEU A 9 6.43 -17.11 60.00
C LEU A 9 6.74 -15.80 60.74
N LYS A 10 6.00 -14.73 60.43
CA LYS A 10 6.07 -13.45 61.13
C LYS A 10 4.84 -13.30 62.02
N GLY A 11 5.03 -12.95 63.29
CA GLY A 11 3.94 -12.95 64.25
C GLY A 11 4.29 -12.35 65.60
N GLN A 12 3.31 -12.37 66.50
CA GLN A 12 3.48 -11.95 67.90
C GLN A 12 3.33 -13.17 68.82
N MET A 13 4.19 -13.24 69.84
CA MET A 13 4.02 -14.16 70.95
C MET A 13 3.25 -13.46 72.07
N ARG A 14 2.25 -14.12 72.65
CA ARG A 14 1.48 -13.63 73.80
C ARG A 14 1.43 -14.68 74.89
N TYR A 15 1.64 -14.26 76.14
CA TYR A 15 1.49 -15.12 77.30
C TYR A 15 0.02 -15.14 77.75
N LEU A 16 -0.51 -16.34 78.00
CA LEU A 16 -1.85 -16.57 78.51
C LEU A 16 -1.74 -17.03 79.95
N GLU A 17 -2.11 -16.15 80.88
CA GLU A 17 -1.95 -16.37 82.33
C GLU A 17 -2.81 -17.56 82.82
N ASP A 18 -4.03 -17.70 82.29
CA ASP A 18 -5.01 -18.72 82.72
C ASP A 18 -4.53 -20.16 82.50
N ILE A 19 -3.78 -20.39 81.42
CA ILE A 19 -3.28 -21.73 81.03
C ILE A 19 -1.77 -21.85 81.13
N LYS A 20 -1.07 -20.79 81.59
CA LYS A 20 0.39 -20.70 81.70
C LYS A 20 1.12 -21.11 80.41
N ALA A 21 0.65 -20.63 79.25
CA ALA A 21 1.22 -20.97 77.95
C ALA A 21 1.52 -19.71 77.12
N ILE A 22 2.47 -19.82 76.18
CA ILE A 22 2.73 -18.78 75.18
C ILE A 22 2.08 -19.22 73.87
N ILE A 23 1.19 -18.39 73.32
CA ILE A 23 0.63 -18.56 71.98
C ILE A 23 1.42 -17.71 70.99
N PHE A 24 1.77 -18.29 69.85
CA PHE A 24 2.39 -17.57 68.73
C PHE A 24 1.37 -17.38 67.61
N LEU A 25 0.86 -16.16 67.47
CA LEU A 25 -0.04 -15.78 66.37
C LEU A 25 0.80 -15.25 65.23
N CYS A 26 0.84 -15.97 64.12
CA CYS A 26 1.70 -15.64 62.99
C CYS A 26 0.98 -15.76 61.65
N SER A 27 1.61 -15.20 60.63
CA SER A 27 1.24 -15.38 59.23
C SER A 27 2.50 -15.67 58.41
N PRO A 28 2.42 -16.55 57.42
CA PRO A 28 3.54 -16.79 56.52
C PRO A 28 3.84 -15.52 55.71
N LEU A 29 5.12 -15.20 55.56
CA LEU A 29 5.57 -14.08 54.74
C LEU A 29 5.79 -14.59 53.31
N ILE A 30 4.96 -14.11 52.39
CA ILE A 30 4.86 -14.59 51.01
C ILE A 30 4.71 -13.37 50.10
N ASN A 31 5.52 -13.31 49.04
CA ASN A 31 5.52 -12.20 48.08
C ASN A 31 5.01 -12.61 46.69
N SER A 32 4.96 -13.92 46.37
CA SER A 32 4.50 -14.42 45.07
C SER A 32 3.75 -15.75 45.18
N LEU A 33 3.05 -16.15 44.11
CA LEU A 33 2.41 -17.46 44.01
C LEU A 33 3.43 -18.61 43.92
N ASP A 34 4.60 -18.36 43.35
CA ASP A 34 5.63 -19.39 43.20
C ASP A 34 6.22 -19.79 44.58
N GLU A 35 6.38 -18.81 45.47
CA GLU A 35 6.82 -19.04 46.85
C GLU A 35 5.84 -19.94 47.65
N LEU A 36 4.53 -19.90 47.35
CA LEU A 36 3.55 -20.81 47.98
C LEU A 36 3.84 -22.28 47.63
N GLY A 37 4.13 -22.55 46.36
CA GLY A 37 4.43 -23.89 45.85
C GLY A 37 5.72 -24.45 46.45
N ASP A 38 6.76 -23.61 46.52
CA ASP A 38 8.05 -23.98 47.10
C ASP A 38 7.96 -24.25 48.62
N MET A 39 7.14 -23.48 49.31
CA MET A 39 6.87 -23.65 50.75
C MET A 39 5.89 -24.79 51.04
N GLY A 40 5.19 -25.32 50.02
CA GLY A 40 4.18 -26.37 50.18
C GLY A 40 2.92 -25.90 50.90
N ILE A 41 2.62 -24.61 50.86
CA ILE A 41 1.43 -23.97 51.42
C ILE A 41 0.45 -23.70 50.28
N TYR A 42 -0.84 -23.92 50.48
CA TYR A 42 -1.86 -23.60 49.49
C TYR A 42 -2.48 -22.23 49.77
N LEU A 43 -3.04 -21.60 48.73
CA LEU A 43 -3.77 -20.33 48.86
C LEU A 43 -4.92 -20.42 49.89
N ASN A 44 -5.51 -21.61 50.07
CA ASN A 44 -6.57 -21.86 51.03
C ASN A 44 -6.10 -21.89 52.50
N ASP A 45 -4.79 -22.09 52.73
CA ASP A 45 -4.20 -22.08 54.08
C ASP A 45 -3.95 -20.65 54.58
N LEU A 46 -4.03 -19.65 53.70
CA LEU A 46 -3.88 -18.25 54.06
C LEU A 46 -5.17 -17.67 54.65
N ASN A 47 -5.00 -16.84 55.69
CA ASN A 47 -6.09 -16.09 56.29
C ASN A 47 -6.83 -15.26 55.21
N PRO A 48 -8.15 -15.44 55.02
CA PRO A 48 -8.92 -14.72 54.00
C PRO A 48 -8.97 -13.20 54.22
N HIS A 49 -8.71 -12.74 55.44
CA HIS A 49 -8.68 -11.33 55.81
C HIS A 49 -7.26 -10.81 56.06
N GLY A 50 -6.23 -11.60 55.75
CA GLY A 50 -4.83 -11.24 55.93
C GLY A 50 -4.23 -10.57 54.68
N LEU A 51 -3.28 -9.64 54.89
CA LEU A 51 -2.60 -8.92 53.81
C LEU A 51 -1.79 -9.83 52.87
N SER A 52 -1.28 -10.98 53.36
CA SER A 52 -0.49 -11.90 52.53
C SER A 52 -1.29 -12.49 51.38
N ARG A 53 -2.55 -12.84 51.60
CA ARG A 53 -3.45 -13.34 50.54
C ARG A 53 -3.75 -12.25 49.51
N GLU A 54 -4.01 -11.03 49.97
CA GLU A 54 -4.27 -9.88 49.10
C GLU A 54 -3.05 -9.52 48.25
N MET A 55 -1.85 -9.52 48.83
CA MET A 55 -0.60 -9.25 48.12
C MET A 55 -0.34 -10.27 47.00
N VAL A 56 -0.52 -11.56 47.29
CA VAL A 56 -0.35 -12.62 46.29
C VAL A 56 -1.35 -12.48 45.14
N LEU A 57 -2.63 -12.22 45.46
CA LEU A 57 -3.68 -12.05 44.45
C LEU A 57 -3.49 -10.80 43.59
N THR A 58 -3.11 -9.68 44.21
CA THR A 58 -2.86 -8.42 43.49
C THR A 58 -1.65 -8.51 42.58
N GLY A 59 -0.56 -9.17 43.02
CA GLY A 59 0.61 -9.46 42.19
C GLY A 59 0.24 -10.30 40.96
N TRP A 60 -0.55 -11.35 41.15
CA TRP A 60 -1.02 -12.21 40.05
C TRP A 60 -1.85 -11.45 39.01
N GLN A 61 -2.83 -10.66 39.47
CA GLN A 61 -3.68 -9.86 38.59
C GLN A 61 -2.87 -8.82 37.80
N HIS A 62 -1.86 -8.23 38.42
CA HIS A 62 -0.97 -7.28 37.75
C HIS A 62 -0.16 -7.94 36.64
N CYS A 63 0.43 -9.12 36.88
CA CYS A 63 1.17 -9.85 35.85
C CYS A 63 0.28 -10.20 34.66
N GLY A 64 -0.92 -10.76 34.89
CA GLY A 64 -1.84 -11.08 33.80
C GLY A 64 -2.30 -9.86 33.01
N ARG A 65 -2.48 -8.70 33.67
CA ARG A 65 -2.82 -7.45 32.97
C ARG A 65 -1.65 -6.93 32.13
N LEU A 66 -0.42 -7.07 32.61
CA LEU A 66 0.78 -6.68 31.86
C LEU A 66 0.97 -7.56 30.62
N GLU A 67 0.77 -8.86 30.74
CA GLU A 67 0.81 -9.79 29.60
C GLU A 67 -0.18 -9.38 28.51
N MET A 68 -1.45 -9.13 28.88
CA MET A 68 -2.46 -8.64 27.93
C MET A 68 -2.11 -7.27 27.32
N MET A 69 -1.49 -6.37 28.08
CA MET A 69 -1.05 -5.06 27.56
C MET A 69 0.09 -5.21 26.55
N PHE A 70 1.07 -6.08 26.82
CA PHE A 70 2.16 -6.36 25.88
C PHE A 70 1.65 -7.00 24.60
N GLU A 71 0.79 -8.01 24.69
CA GLU A 71 0.21 -8.65 23.51
C GLU A 71 -0.59 -7.66 22.66
N ARG A 72 -1.33 -6.75 23.30
CA ARG A 72 -2.10 -5.71 22.60
C ARG A 72 -1.22 -4.65 21.94
N GLU A 73 -0.11 -4.24 22.58
CA GLU A 73 0.86 -3.32 21.98
C GLU A 73 1.56 -3.97 20.78
N GLU A 74 1.92 -5.24 20.88
CA GLU A 74 2.51 -6.00 19.77
C GLU A 74 1.54 -6.08 18.59
N GLN A 75 0.30 -6.49 18.82
CA GLN A 75 -0.75 -6.50 17.78
C GLN A 75 -0.95 -5.12 17.16
N ARG A 76 -0.98 -4.05 17.97
CA ARG A 76 -1.14 -2.69 17.47
C ARG A 76 0.05 -2.24 16.63
N SER A 77 1.27 -2.64 17.01
CA SER A 77 2.48 -2.38 16.25
C SER A 77 2.43 -3.08 14.88
N GLU A 78 2.01 -4.34 14.84
CA GLU A 78 1.83 -5.09 13.59
C GLU A 78 0.74 -4.48 12.70
N GLU A 79 -0.42 -4.12 13.27
CA GLU A 79 -1.49 -3.44 12.55
C GLU A 79 -1.01 -2.11 11.94
N LEU A 80 -0.24 -1.34 12.71
CA LEU A 80 0.31 -0.07 12.28
C LEU A 80 1.31 -0.25 11.14
N GLU A 81 2.23 -1.22 11.25
CA GLU A 81 3.19 -1.55 10.20
C GLU A 81 2.49 -1.98 8.91
N ASN A 82 1.47 -2.86 9.02
CA ASN A 82 0.65 -3.27 7.89
C ASN A 82 -0.09 -2.09 7.24
N SER A 83 -0.62 -1.17 8.06
CA SER A 83 -1.28 0.05 7.59
C SER A 83 -0.31 0.96 6.83
N TYR A 84 0.89 1.18 7.36
CA TYR A 84 1.94 1.96 6.68
C TYR A 84 2.35 1.32 5.35
N ALA A 85 2.58 0.01 5.31
CA ALA A 85 2.92 -0.70 4.09
C ALA A 85 1.79 -0.65 3.04
N LEU A 86 0.53 -0.60 3.49
CA LEU A 86 -0.61 -0.43 2.60
C LEU A 86 -0.69 1.02 2.09
N LEU A 87 -0.50 2.01 2.96
CA LEU A 87 -0.46 3.43 2.60
C LEU A 87 0.61 3.73 1.56
N ASP A 88 1.83 3.19 1.73
CA ASP A 88 2.92 3.37 0.77
C ASP A 88 2.58 2.74 -0.59
N ARG A 89 1.95 1.56 -0.61
CA ARG A 89 1.46 0.93 -1.85
C ARG A 89 0.41 1.79 -2.55
N TRP A 90 -0.57 2.30 -1.81
CA TRP A 90 -1.60 3.18 -2.38
C TRP A 90 -1.03 4.49 -2.90
N LYS A 91 -0.05 5.06 -2.18
CA LYS A 91 0.63 6.28 -2.59
C LYS A 91 1.39 6.06 -3.91
N ASN A 92 2.20 5.01 -4.00
CA ASN A 92 2.93 4.68 -5.23
C ASN A 92 1.99 4.45 -6.42
N ARG A 93 0.89 3.71 -6.21
CA ARG A 93 -0.12 3.50 -7.26
C ARG A 93 -0.79 4.80 -7.69
N SER A 94 -1.06 5.71 -6.75
CA SER A 94 -1.63 7.02 -7.05
C SER A 94 -0.67 7.88 -7.88
N GLU A 95 0.63 7.82 -7.58
CA GLU A 95 1.66 8.55 -8.34
C GLU A 95 1.81 8.00 -9.76
N GLU A 96 1.88 6.68 -9.92
CA GLU A 96 1.94 6.02 -11.22
C GLU A 96 0.74 6.38 -12.11
N LEU A 97 -0.48 6.35 -11.54
CA LEU A 97 -1.70 6.73 -12.25
C LEU A 97 -1.68 8.20 -12.69
N LEU A 98 -1.20 9.11 -11.83
CA LEU A 98 -1.12 10.54 -12.15
C LEU A 98 -0.23 10.78 -13.38
N TYR A 99 0.95 10.14 -13.43
CA TYR A 99 1.89 10.27 -14.53
C TYR A 99 1.44 9.56 -15.81
N THR A 100 0.55 8.57 -15.69
CA THR A 100 -0.04 7.88 -16.85
C THR A 100 -1.13 8.73 -17.52
N MET A 101 -1.83 9.57 -16.76
CA MET A 101 -2.94 10.39 -17.27
C MET A 101 -2.52 11.74 -17.83
N ILE A 102 -1.46 12.35 -17.28
CA ILE A 102 -1.07 13.73 -17.56
C ILE A 102 0.46 13.77 -17.69
N PRO A 103 1.05 14.62 -18.57
CA PRO A 103 2.48 14.60 -18.74
C PRO A 103 3.22 15.00 -17.46
N GLN A 104 4.40 14.41 -17.26
CA GLN A 104 5.18 14.52 -16.03
C GLN A 104 5.43 15.98 -15.61
N THR A 105 5.79 16.85 -16.57
CA THR A 105 6.03 18.27 -16.33
C THR A 105 4.81 19.02 -15.79
N VAL A 106 3.61 18.64 -16.24
CA VAL A 106 2.33 19.21 -15.79
C VAL A 106 1.94 18.60 -14.44
N ALA A 107 2.08 17.29 -14.27
CA ALA A 107 1.79 16.58 -13.02
C ALA A 107 2.64 17.09 -11.85
N ASP A 108 3.94 17.33 -12.06
CA ASP A 108 4.85 17.84 -11.04
C ASP A 108 4.46 19.26 -10.58
N ARG A 109 4.02 20.12 -11.50
CA ARG A 109 3.52 21.46 -11.18
C ARG A 109 2.23 21.41 -10.37
N LEU A 110 1.28 20.57 -10.77
CA LEU A 110 0.03 20.39 -10.03
C LEU A 110 0.30 19.85 -8.62
N ARG A 111 1.23 18.92 -8.47
CA ARG A 111 1.66 18.40 -7.16
C ARG A 111 2.30 19.47 -6.29
N ALA A 112 3.03 20.41 -6.88
CA ALA A 112 3.59 21.56 -6.16
C ALA A 112 2.54 22.60 -5.72
N GLY A 113 1.25 22.37 -5.96
CA GLY A 113 0.16 23.27 -5.60
C GLY A 113 -0.05 24.42 -6.58
N VAL A 114 0.57 24.34 -7.77
CA VAL A 114 0.38 25.35 -8.83
C VAL A 114 -1.04 25.24 -9.38
N SER A 115 -1.70 26.38 -9.57
CA SER A 115 -3.09 26.38 -10.05
C SER A 115 -3.18 25.82 -11.48
N PRO A 116 -4.20 25.02 -11.81
CA PRO A 116 -4.34 24.42 -13.15
C PRO A 116 -4.31 25.45 -14.29
N LEU A 117 -4.92 26.62 -14.08
CA LEU A 117 -4.96 27.71 -15.05
C LEU A 117 -3.57 28.28 -15.36
N SER A 118 -2.69 28.32 -14.36
CA SER A 118 -1.30 28.79 -14.57
C SER A 118 -0.42 27.75 -15.26
N THR A 119 -0.87 26.51 -15.35
CA THR A 119 -0.17 25.43 -16.06
C THR A 119 -0.50 25.38 -17.56
N CYS A 120 -1.52 26.13 -18.01
CA CYS A 120 -1.78 26.33 -19.43
C CYS A 120 -0.61 27.08 -20.10
N GLU A 121 -0.04 26.47 -21.14
CA GLU A 121 1.08 27.02 -21.88
C GLU A 121 0.76 27.05 -23.38
N SER A 122 1.23 28.08 -24.07
CA SER A 122 1.17 28.17 -25.53
C SER A 122 2.49 27.72 -26.15
N PHE A 123 2.39 26.84 -27.13
CA PHE A 123 3.53 26.32 -27.87
C PHE A 123 3.50 26.87 -29.30
N GLU A 124 4.60 27.49 -29.73
CA GLU A 124 4.68 28.16 -31.04
C GLU A 124 4.98 27.18 -32.19
N SER A 125 5.63 26.06 -31.89
CA SER A 125 6.07 25.08 -32.88
C SER A 125 5.76 23.67 -32.40
N ILE A 126 4.67 23.11 -32.92
CA ILE A 126 4.23 21.75 -32.60
C ILE A 126 3.83 21.03 -33.89
N THR A 127 4.03 19.72 -33.91
CA THR A 127 3.45 18.86 -34.95
C THR A 127 2.49 17.90 -34.28
N VAL A 128 1.28 17.81 -34.82
CA VAL A 128 0.23 16.91 -34.35
C VAL A 128 0.03 15.80 -35.39
N LEU A 129 -0.05 14.57 -34.90
CA LEU A 129 -0.34 13.37 -35.65
C LEU A 129 -1.78 12.93 -35.34
N PHE A 130 -2.54 12.63 -36.37
CA PHE A 130 -3.83 11.97 -36.30
C PHE A 130 -3.74 10.63 -37.04
N CYS A 131 -4.01 9.53 -36.35
CA CYS A 131 -4.05 8.20 -36.94
C CYS A 131 -5.42 7.59 -36.72
N GLU A 132 -6.18 7.38 -37.79
CA GLU A 132 -7.49 6.75 -37.77
C GLU A 132 -7.38 5.27 -38.18
N LEU A 133 -7.98 4.38 -37.39
CA LEU A 133 -8.13 2.98 -37.77
C LEU A 133 -9.33 2.81 -38.71
N CYS A 134 -9.09 2.42 -39.96
CA CYS A 134 -10.12 2.16 -40.96
C CYS A 134 -10.70 0.74 -40.81
N ASP A 135 -11.93 0.54 -41.30
CA ASP A 135 -12.59 -0.77 -41.42
C ASP A 135 -12.85 -1.57 -40.11
N PHE A 136 -12.99 -0.89 -38.96
CA PHE A 136 -13.45 -1.46 -37.68
C PHE A 136 -14.94 -1.19 -37.43
N ASP A 137 -15.82 -1.85 -38.18
CA ASP A 137 -17.27 -1.80 -37.97
C ASP A 137 -17.77 -3.16 -37.45
N SER A 138 -18.45 -3.19 -36.31
CA SER A 138 -19.06 -4.41 -35.75
C SER A 138 -20.55 -4.46 -36.07
N SER A 139 -21.04 -5.61 -36.54
CA SER A 139 -22.49 -5.83 -36.74
C SER A 139 -23.12 -6.60 -35.57
N THR A 140 -22.30 -7.27 -34.76
CA THR A 140 -22.73 -8.07 -33.61
C THR A 140 -21.94 -7.76 -32.33
N ILE A 141 -22.48 -8.13 -31.17
CA ILE A 141 -21.86 -7.89 -29.85
C ILE A 141 -20.57 -8.70 -29.67
N GLU A 142 -20.52 -9.92 -30.20
CA GLU A 142 -19.34 -10.79 -30.13
C GLU A 142 -18.18 -10.21 -30.95
N GLU A 143 -18.45 -9.76 -32.19
CA GLU A 143 -17.46 -9.04 -33.02
C GLU A 143 -16.98 -7.76 -32.35
N ALA A 144 -17.83 -7.06 -31.60
CA ALA A 144 -17.45 -5.84 -30.90
C ALA A 144 -16.37 -6.10 -29.83
N MET A 145 -16.44 -7.22 -29.10
CA MET A 145 -15.42 -7.57 -28.10
C MET A 145 -14.07 -7.88 -28.75
N ASP A 146 -14.07 -8.61 -29.86
CA ASP A 146 -12.85 -8.93 -30.62
C ASP A 146 -12.23 -7.69 -31.26
N ILE A 147 -13.07 -6.77 -31.75
CA ILE A 147 -12.64 -5.46 -32.26
C ILE A 147 -11.98 -4.64 -31.15
N VAL A 148 -12.59 -4.55 -29.96
CA VAL A 148 -12.02 -3.81 -28.84
C VAL A 148 -10.66 -4.39 -28.41
N SER A 149 -10.57 -5.72 -28.31
CA SER A 149 -9.31 -6.40 -28.01
C SER A 149 -8.23 -6.11 -29.05
N SER A 150 -8.62 -6.13 -30.33
CA SER A 150 -7.73 -5.81 -31.45
C SER A 150 -7.27 -4.35 -31.42
N MET A 151 -8.18 -3.40 -31.20
CA MET A 151 -7.85 -1.97 -31.06
C MET A 151 -6.88 -1.75 -29.90
N ASN A 152 -7.08 -2.41 -28.77
CA ASN A 152 -6.18 -2.32 -27.62
C ASN A 152 -4.76 -2.82 -27.97
N ALA A 153 -4.64 -3.91 -28.72
CA ALA A 153 -3.34 -4.41 -29.20
C ALA A 153 -2.64 -3.42 -30.14
N VAL A 154 -3.39 -2.79 -31.06
CA VAL A 154 -2.86 -1.75 -31.97
C VAL A 154 -2.40 -0.52 -31.19
N PHE A 155 -3.22 -0.02 -30.27
CA PHE A 155 -2.87 1.16 -29.48
C PHE A 155 -1.71 0.91 -28.51
N THR A 156 -1.62 -0.29 -27.92
CA THR A 156 -0.45 -0.68 -27.14
C THR A 156 0.83 -0.67 -27.98
N PHE A 157 0.72 -1.13 -29.24
CA PHE A 157 1.83 -1.06 -30.18
C PHE A 157 2.20 0.38 -30.54
N PHE A 158 1.20 1.25 -30.77
CA PHE A 158 1.44 2.68 -31.05
C PHE A 158 2.11 3.38 -29.87
N ASP A 159 1.64 3.11 -28.64
CA ASP A 159 2.22 3.66 -27.41
C ASP A 159 3.72 3.34 -27.32
N SER A 160 4.13 2.11 -27.67
CA SER A 160 5.55 1.73 -27.67
C SER A 160 6.40 2.54 -28.66
N LEU A 161 5.84 2.90 -29.81
CA LEU A 161 6.52 3.76 -30.80
C LEU A 161 6.56 5.22 -30.33
N MET A 162 5.51 5.71 -29.68
CA MET A 162 5.49 7.07 -29.14
C MET A 162 6.62 7.25 -28.11
N ASP A 163 6.83 6.26 -27.25
CA ASP A 163 7.92 6.25 -26.28
C ASP A 163 9.31 6.21 -26.94
N GLU A 164 9.49 5.38 -27.99
CA GLU A 164 10.76 5.25 -28.74
C GLU A 164 11.20 6.59 -29.35
N PHE A 165 10.25 7.35 -29.91
CA PHE A 165 10.52 8.60 -30.63
C PHE A 165 10.28 9.87 -29.80
N LYS A 166 9.99 9.73 -28.49
CA LYS A 166 9.68 10.84 -27.57
C LYS A 166 8.56 11.74 -28.10
N VAL A 167 7.48 11.12 -28.53
CA VAL A 167 6.25 11.78 -28.95
C VAL A 167 5.22 11.63 -27.85
N TYR A 168 4.51 12.69 -27.51
CA TYR A 168 3.52 12.67 -26.44
C TYR A 168 2.16 12.21 -26.98
N LYS A 169 1.58 11.17 -26.38
CA LYS A 169 0.19 10.77 -26.64
C LYS A 169 -0.76 11.76 -25.96
N VAL A 170 -1.66 12.37 -26.73
CA VAL A 170 -2.62 13.35 -26.19
C VAL A 170 -3.82 12.63 -25.62
N GLU A 171 -4.81 12.29 -26.46
CA GLU A 171 -5.97 11.49 -26.09
C GLU A 171 -6.51 10.77 -27.34
N THR A 172 -7.13 9.61 -27.13
CA THR A 172 -7.79 8.85 -28.20
C THR A 172 -9.30 9.08 -28.12
N VAL A 173 -9.93 9.44 -29.24
CA VAL A 173 -11.39 9.51 -29.35
C VAL A 173 -11.87 8.41 -30.28
N GLY A 174 -12.39 7.33 -29.70
CA GLY A 174 -12.88 6.17 -30.45
C GLY A 174 -11.77 5.50 -31.28
N ARG A 175 -11.84 5.66 -32.60
CA ARG A 175 -10.91 5.05 -33.57
C ARG A 175 -9.74 5.95 -33.97
N VAL A 176 -9.70 7.19 -33.46
CA VAL A 176 -8.65 8.16 -33.77
C VAL A 176 -7.65 8.22 -32.63
N TYR A 177 -6.39 8.00 -32.97
CA TYR A 177 -5.22 8.12 -32.11
C TYR A 177 -4.53 9.46 -32.40
N MET A 178 -4.38 10.29 -31.36
CA MET A 178 -3.77 11.61 -31.47
C MET A 178 -2.47 11.66 -30.67
N ALA A 179 -1.41 12.14 -31.31
CA ALA A 179 -0.11 12.35 -30.68
C ALA A 179 0.48 13.69 -31.10
N ALA A 180 1.36 14.26 -30.29
CA ALA A 180 1.98 15.55 -30.54
C ALA A 180 3.48 15.52 -30.20
N SER A 181 4.27 16.24 -30.98
CA SER A 181 5.67 16.54 -30.67
C SER A 181 5.89 18.05 -30.63
N GLY A 182 6.77 18.49 -29.73
CA GLY A 182 6.95 19.91 -29.40
C GLY A 182 6.10 20.41 -28.24
N ALA A 183 5.18 19.56 -27.73
CA ALA A 183 4.42 19.76 -26.50
C ALA A 183 4.21 18.38 -25.83
N PRO A 184 4.29 18.27 -24.48
CA PRO A 184 4.64 19.33 -23.53
C PRO A 184 6.13 19.71 -23.59
N ASP A 185 6.98 18.81 -24.07
CA ASP A 185 8.43 19.04 -24.17
C ASP A 185 8.78 19.70 -25.50
N ARG A 186 9.36 20.90 -25.42
CA ARG A 186 9.76 21.68 -26.59
C ARG A 186 10.96 21.01 -27.27
N THR A 187 10.83 20.74 -28.57
CA THR A 187 11.90 20.18 -29.40
C THR A 187 11.93 20.88 -30.75
N LYS A 188 13.13 21.08 -31.32
CA LYS A 188 13.28 21.60 -32.70
C LYS A 188 13.00 20.54 -33.76
N ASN A 189 13.01 19.27 -33.37
CA ASN A 189 12.83 18.13 -34.26
C ASN A 189 11.37 17.63 -34.26
N HIS A 190 10.41 18.44 -33.81
CA HIS A 190 9.01 18.02 -33.68
C HIS A 190 8.43 17.40 -34.96
N ALA A 191 8.65 18.05 -36.11
CA ALA A 191 8.20 17.56 -37.41
C ALA A 191 8.89 16.25 -37.81
N ARG A 192 10.20 16.14 -37.54
CA ARG A 192 10.97 14.94 -37.85
C ARG A 192 10.54 13.75 -37.00
N ASN A 193 10.34 13.95 -35.70
CA ASN A 193 9.91 12.89 -34.79
C ASN A 193 8.56 12.32 -35.23
N ILE A 194 7.60 13.18 -35.58
CA ILE A 194 6.29 12.74 -36.09
C ILE A 194 6.44 12.00 -37.42
N ALA A 195 7.21 12.52 -38.38
CA ALA A 195 7.42 11.86 -39.67
C ALA A 195 8.08 10.47 -39.51
N ASP A 196 9.09 10.36 -38.64
CA ASP A 196 9.77 9.10 -38.34
C ASP A 196 8.80 8.08 -37.70
N VAL A 197 7.95 8.52 -36.78
CA VAL A 197 6.88 7.70 -36.18
C VAL A 197 5.88 7.25 -37.23
N SER A 198 5.39 8.14 -38.08
CA SER A 198 4.43 7.80 -39.15
C SER A 198 4.96 6.74 -40.10
N LEU A 199 6.24 6.83 -40.48
CA LEU A 199 6.91 5.82 -41.32
C LEU A 199 6.99 4.46 -40.60
N GLN A 200 7.33 4.47 -39.32
CA GLN A 200 7.40 3.24 -38.51
C GLN A 200 6.01 2.62 -38.30
N LEU A 201 4.98 3.44 -38.06
CA LEU A 201 3.60 2.98 -37.94
C LEU A 201 3.16 2.26 -39.21
N ILE A 202 3.32 2.87 -40.39
CA ILE A 202 2.93 2.27 -41.67
C ILE A 202 3.71 0.97 -41.94
N THR A 203 4.99 0.93 -41.61
CA THR A 203 5.85 -0.24 -41.87
C THR A 203 5.50 -1.40 -40.94
N ARG A 204 5.41 -1.13 -39.64
CA ARG A 204 5.26 -2.16 -38.61
C ARG A 204 3.80 -2.61 -38.45
N VAL A 205 2.80 -1.76 -38.73
CA VAL A 205 1.38 -2.17 -38.65
C VAL A 205 1.07 -3.33 -39.59
N ARG A 206 1.75 -3.42 -40.74
CA ARG A 206 1.61 -4.52 -41.71
C ARG A 206 2.08 -5.87 -41.17
N SER A 207 2.96 -5.87 -40.18
CA SER A 207 3.48 -7.08 -39.55
C SER A 207 2.69 -7.51 -38.32
N LEU A 208 1.74 -6.69 -37.88
CA LEU A 208 0.96 -6.95 -36.68
C LEU A 208 -0.11 -8.01 -36.96
N GLN A 209 -0.03 -9.15 -36.28
CA GLN A 209 -1.11 -10.14 -36.33
C GLN A 209 -2.11 -9.85 -35.21
N LEU A 210 -3.35 -9.54 -35.61
CA LEU A 210 -4.43 -9.32 -34.67
C LEU A 210 -5.10 -10.61 -34.22
N PRO A 211 -5.64 -10.64 -32.99
CA PRO A 211 -6.48 -11.75 -32.53
C PRO A 211 -7.68 -12.04 -33.45
N SER A 212 -8.24 -11.01 -34.08
CA SER A 212 -9.36 -11.11 -35.02
C SER A 212 -8.97 -11.62 -36.42
N GLY A 213 -7.67 -11.68 -36.75
CA GLY A 213 -7.19 -12.07 -38.08
C GLY A 213 -7.45 -11.05 -39.20
N VAL A 214 -8.05 -9.89 -38.88
CA VAL A 214 -8.34 -8.83 -39.86
C VAL A 214 -7.09 -8.01 -40.16
N ALA A 215 -6.88 -7.67 -41.44
CA ALA A 215 -5.81 -6.78 -41.85
C ALA A 215 -6.12 -5.33 -41.43
N ILE A 216 -5.22 -4.72 -40.66
CA ILE A 216 -5.40 -3.34 -40.19
C ILE A 216 -5.09 -2.37 -41.32
N GLN A 217 -6.02 -1.44 -41.57
CA GLN A 217 -5.75 -0.26 -42.37
C GLN A 217 -5.73 0.97 -41.47
N ILE A 218 -4.71 1.81 -41.66
CA ILE A 218 -4.56 3.05 -40.92
C ILE A 218 -4.47 4.22 -41.89
N ARG A 219 -5.10 5.34 -41.51
CA ARG A 219 -4.97 6.61 -42.20
C ARG A 219 -4.26 7.59 -41.29
N ILE A 220 -3.15 8.13 -41.77
CA ILE A 220 -2.33 9.07 -41.01
C ILE A 220 -2.45 10.46 -41.63
N GLY A 221 -2.73 11.47 -40.80
CA GLY A 221 -2.66 12.88 -41.14
C GLY A 221 -1.71 13.59 -40.17
N GLU A 222 -0.86 14.46 -40.72
CA GLU A 222 0.08 15.28 -39.93
C GLU A 222 -0.25 16.75 -40.13
N GLN A 223 -0.38 17.48 -39.02
CA GLN A 223 -0.58 18.92 -39.03
C GLN A 223 0.64 19.58 -38.39
N LEU A 224 1.35 20.37 -39.20
CA LEU A 224 2.42 21.22 -38.73
C LEU A 224 1.85 22.57 -38.31
N THR A 225 2.22 23.01 -37.11
CA THR A 225 1.93 24.36 -36.62
C THR A 225 3.25 25.00 -36.28
N GLY A 226 3.62 26.01 -37.06
CA GLY A 226 4.81 26.83 -36.89
C GLY A 226 4.59 28.16 -37.60
N LYS A 227 5.11 29.25 -37.03
CA LYS A 227 5.20 30.54 -37.73
C LYS A 227 6.25 30.50 -38.81
#